data_AF-A0A2N2CFW6-F1
#
_entry.id   AF-A0A2N2CFW6-F1
#
_cell.length_a   1.000
_cell.length_b   1.000
_cell.length_c   1.000
_cell.angle_alpha   90.00
_cell.angle_beta   90.00
_cell.angle_gamma   90.00
#
_symmetry.space_group_name_H-M   'P 1'
#
loop_
_entity.id
_entity.type
_entity.pdbx_description
1 polymer ?
#
loop_
_entity_poly.entity_id
_entity_poly.type
_entity_poly.pdbx_seq_one_letter_code
_entity_poly.pdbx_strand_id
1 'polypeptide(L)'
;MRKMMMMMIMVMLISSTTIVAQNQLRPRENRIRSAVVMTSRDVGRSRIMVRDGIKVSREKTFVVQQQLKRLQSNLDDLTPEQLMLIKKSIEEIRTYQQGSDAYLGRIVAYDNRIRKAREDKDYETLIQVYNEILVLQKHRIERLDHYNNLMDRLIKSLSNIGGSDGDITS
;
A
#
# COMPACT_ATOMS: atom_id res chain seq x y z
N MET A 1 -18.71 33.78 6.37
CA MET A 1 -18.04 32.51 6.00
C MET A 1 -17.14 32.63 4.75
N ARG A 2 -17.62 33.08 3.58
CA ARG A 2 -16.80 33.20 2.35
C ARG A 2 -15.50 34.04 2.50
N LYS A 3 -15.54 35.19 3.18
CA LYS A 3 -14.35 36.03 3.42
C LYS A 3 -13.26 35.33 4.25
N MET A 4 -13.67 34.53 5.24
CA MET A 4 -12.76 33.79 6.11
C MET A 4 -12.09 32.62 5.36
N MET A 5 -12.83 31.96 4.48
CA MET A 5 -12.31 30.91 3.60
C MET A 5 -11.28 31.46 2.61
N MET A 6 -11.55 32.61 1.99
CA MET A 6 -10.60 33.31 1.11
C MET A 6 -9.32 33.71 1.85
N MET A 7 -9.45 34.21 3.08
CA MET A 7 -8.29 34.58 3.91
C MET A 7 -7.43 33.36 4.27
N MET A 8 -8.03 32.22 4.62
CA MET A 8 -7.27 30.97 4.86
C MET A 8 -6.53 30.50 3.61
N ILE A 9 -7.17 30.52 2.43
CA ILE A 9 -6.53 30.13 1.18
C ILE A 9 -5.34 31.05 0.87
N MET A 10 -5.52 32.36 1.06
CA MET A 10 -4.45 33.33 0.81
C MET A 10 -3.27 33.16 1.79
N VAL A 11 -3.54 32.88 3.07
CA VAL A 11 -2.50 32.56 4.07
C VAL A 11 -1.79 31.25 3.74
N MET A 12 -2.50 30.21 3.28
CA MET A 12 -1.90 28.95 2.82
C MET A 12 -1.01 29.15 1.58
N LEU A 13 -1.39 30.02 0.63
CA LEU A 13 -0.60 30.34 -0.55
C LEU A 13 0.67 31.16 -0.21
N ILE A 14 0.57 32.14 0.70
CA ILE A 14 1.72 32.93 1.14
C ILE A 14 2.70 32.09 1.95
N SER A 15 2.20 31.22 2.83
CA SER A 15 3.05 30.32 3.63
C SER A 15 3.74 29.24 2.80
N SER A 16 3.05 28.65 1.81
CA SER A 16 3.66 27.67 0.90
C SER A 16 4.74 28.30 0.00
N THR A 17 4.50 29.49 -0.54
CA THR A 17 5.49 30.19 -1.37
C THR A 17 6.72 30.68 -0.59
N THR A 18 6.53 31.14 0.66
CA THR A 18 7.65 31.55 1.53
C THR A 18 8.52 30.37 1.97
N ILE A 19 7.94 29.20 2.26
CA ILE A 19 8.72 27.99 2.58
C ILE A 19 9.57 27.53 1.39
N VAL A 20 9.02 27.57 0.18
CA VAL A 20 9.74 27.21 -1.05
C VAL A 20 10.86 28.23 -1.33
N ALA A 21 10.60 29.52 -1.21
CA ALA A 21 11.58 30.59 -1.42
C ALA A 21 12.71 30.55 -0.37
N GLN A 22 12.38 30.35 0.91
CA GLN A 22 13.36 30.21 1.99
C GLN A 22 14.25 28.97 1.81
N ASN A 23 13.70 27.88 1.27
CA ASN A 23 14.51 26.70 0.95
C ASN A 23 15.48 26.94 -0.20
N GLN A 24 15.14 27.76 -1.20
CA GLN A 24 16.03 28.08 -2.31
C GLN A 24 17.23 28.96 -1.90
N LEU A 25 17.05 29.81 -0.88
CA LEU A 25 18.06 30.74 -0.36
C LEU A 25 19.08 30.08 0.60
N ARG A 26 18.89 28.81 0.98
CA ARG A 26 19.82 28.10 1.87
C ARG A 26 21.10 27.68 1.14
N PRO A 27 22.27 27.67 1.83
CA PRO A 27 23.48 27.04 1.33
C PRO A 27 23.19 25.63 0.83
N ARG A 28 23.80 25.23 -0.29
CA ARG A 28 23.54 23.94 -0.96
C ARG A 28 23.58 22.76 0.02
N GLU A 29 24.53 22.76 0.94
CA GLU A 29 24.69 21.72 1.96
C GLU A 29 23.47 21.63 2.91
N ASN A 30 22.91 22.76 3.35
CA ASN A 30 21.72 22.80 4.19
C ASN A 30 20.47 22.35 3.45
N ARG A 31 20.38 22.62 2.13
CA ARG A 31 19.29 22.10 1.28
C ARG A 31 19.36 20.58 1.16
N ILE A 32 20.53 20.05 0.88
CA ILE A 32 20.75 18.60 0.71
C ILE A 32 20.48 17.87 2.04
N ARG A 33 20.98 18.37 3.17
CA ARG A 33 20.68 17.79 4.50
C ARG A 33 19.18 17.81 4.81
N SER A 34 18.48 18.91 4.49
CA SER A 34 17.03 18.99 4.65
C SER A 34 16.29 17.98 3.77
N ALA A 35 16.73 17.82 2.52
CA ALA A 35 16.17 16.83 1.60
C ALA A 35 16.36 15.40 2.13
N VAL A 36 17.56 15.04 2.61
CA VAL A 36 17.82 13.74 3.26
C VAL A 36 16.83 13.47 4.40
N VAL A 37 16.60 14.45 5.27
CA VAL A 37 15.66 14.30 6.39
C VAL A 37 14.24 14.06 5.88
N MET A 38 13.78 14.86 4.92
CA MET A 38 12.45 14.72 4.34
C MET A 38 12.25 13.36 3.67
N THR A 39 13.16 12.97 2.77
CA THR A 39 13.07 11.69 2.05
C THR A 39 13.16 10.50 3.02
N SER A 40 13.96 10.59 4.10
CA SER A 40 14.01 9.55 5.13
C SER A 40 12.68 9.38 5.88
N ARG A 41 11.96 10.48 6.11
CA ARG A 41 10.62 10.45 6.74
C ARG A 41 9.60 9.81 5.81
N ASP A 42 9.67 10.10 4.51
CA ASP A 42 8.77 9.47 3.52
C ASP A 42 9.04 7.97 3.37
N VAL A 43 10.32 7.55 3.45
CA VAL A 43 10.66 6.12 3.56
C VAL A 43 10.05 5.51 4.83
N GLY A 44 10.11 6.21 5.96
CA GLY A 44 9.47 5.77 7.20
C GLY A 44 7.95 5.59 7.05
N ARG A 45 7.26 6.58 6.47
CA ARG A 45 5.81 6.53 6.21
C ARG A 45 5.41 5.40 5.27
N SER A 46 6.12 5.24 4.15
CA SER A 46 5.83 4.17 3.20
C SER A 46 6.04 2.77 3.78
N ARG A 47 7.03 2.59 4.69
CA ARG A 47 7.19 1.33 5.44
C ARG A 47 5.99 1.02 6.33
N ILE A 48 5.38 2.03 6.95
CA ILE A 48 4.16 1.87 7.76
C ILE A 48 2.99 1.45 6.85
N MET A 49 2.77 2.15 5.73
CA MET A 49 1.73 1.81 4.76
C MET A 49 1.82 0.37 4.27
N VAL A 50 3.04 -0.10 3.95
CA VAL A 50 3.23 -1.50 3.54
C VAL A 50 2.93 -2.47 4.69
N ARG A 51 3.35 -2.16 5.92
CA ARG A 51 3.05 -3.00 7.09
C ARG A 51 1.54 -3.12 7.30
N ASP A 52 0.83 -2.01 7.23
CA ASP A 52 -0.63 -1.97 7.41
C ASP A 52 -1.33 -2.71 6.26
N GLY A 53 -0.90 -2.50 5.02
CA GLY A 53 -1.39 -3.25 3.86
C GLY A 53 -1.22 -4.77 4.01
N ILE A 54 -0.05 -5.24 4.51
CA ILE A 54 0.19 -6.66 4.81
C ILE A 54 -0.76 -7.17 5.89
N LYS A 55 -1.00 -6.38 6.94
CA LYS A 55 -1.93 -6.75 8.02
C LYS A 55 -3.35 -6.96 7.46
N VAL A 56 -3.84 -6.01 6.67
CA VAL A 56 -5.14 -6.12 5.99
C VAL A 56 -5.19 -7.36 5.08
N SER A 57 -4.13 -7.61 4.30
CA SER A 57 -4.06 -8.80 3.44
C SER A 57 -4.16 -10.10 4.23
N ARG A 58 -3.53 -10.19 5.41
CA ARG A 58 -3.62 -11.36 6.30
C ARG A 58 -5.02 -11.55 6.86
N GLU A 59 -5.65 -10.47 7.32
CA GLU A 59 -7.03 -10.51 7.84
C GLU A 59 -8.00 -10.98 6.76
N LYS A 60 -7.92 -10.42 5.55
CA LYS A 60 -8.75 -10.84 4.41
C LYS A 60 -8.50 -12.29 3.98
N THR A 61 -7.24 -12.73 4.00
CA THR A 61 -6.88 -14.13 3.73
C THR A 61 -7.54 -15.07 4.72
N PHE A 62 -7.52 -14.72 6.00
CA PHE A 62 -8.21 -15.50 7.03
C PHE A 62 -9.73 -15.55 6.77
N VAL A 63 -10.37 -14.42 6.45
CA VAL A 63 -11.81 -14.38 6.15
C VAL A 63 -12.16 -15.28 4.96
N VAL A 64 -11.41 -15.17 3.85
CA VAL A 64 -11.61 -16.02 2.67
C VAL A 64 -11.46 -17.50 3.03
N GLN A 65 -10.43 -17.87 3.80
CA GLN A 65 -10.24 -19.26 4.23
C GLN A 65 -11.41 -19.79 5.06
N GLN A 66 -11.94 -18.98 5.98
CA GLN A 66 -13.11 -19.36 6.78
C GLN A 66 -14.36 -19.53 5.92
N GLN A 67 -14.61 -18.63 4.97
CA GLN A 67 -15.75 -18.72 4.06
C GLN A 67 -15.65 -19.93 3.13
N LEU A 68 -14.48 -20.16 2.53
CA LEU A 68 -14.25 -21.34 1.69
C LEU A 68 -14.41 -22.65 2.47
N LYS A 69 -13.96 -22.69 3.74
CA LYS A 69 -14.16 -23.86 4.60
C LYS A 69 -15.64 -24.13 4.88
N ARG A 70 -16.46 -23.10 5.05
CA ARG A 70 -17.92 -23.24 5.21
C ARG A 70 -18.56 -23.77 3.93
N LEU A 71 -18.20 -23.22 2.79
CA LEU A 71 -18.71 -23.68 1.49
C LEU A 71 -18.29 -25.11 1.16
N GLN A 72 -17.10 -25.53 1.59
CA GLN A 72 -16.65 -26.91 1.41
C GLN A 72 -17.58 -27.92 2.12
N SER A 73 -18.21 -27.53 3.24
CA SER A 73 -19.19 -28.37 3.93
C SER A 73 -20.55 -28.45 3.21
N ASN A 74 -20.84 -27.52 2.29
CA ASN A 74 -22.11 -27.37 1.58
C ASN A 74 -21.88 -27.35 0.05
N LEU A 75 -20.98 -28.22 -0.43
CA LEU A 75 -20.56 -28.25 -1.84
C LEU A 75 -21.73 -28.59 -2.79
N ASP A 76 -22.67 -29.40 -2.33
CA ASP A 76 -23.80 -29.88 -3.12
C ASP A 76 -24.83 -28.77 -3.42
N ASP A 77 -24.81 -27.69 -2.64
CA ASP A 77 -25.71 -26.53 -2.79
C ASP A 77 -25.16 -25.48 -3.78
N LEU A 78 -23.96 -25.70 -4.32
CA LEU A 78 -23.30 -24.75 -5.22
C LEU A 78 -23.61 -25.04 -6.68
N THR A 79 -24.03 -24.02 -7.42
CA THR A 79 -24.20 -24.15 -8.87
C THR A 79 -22.83 -24.25 -9.56
N PRO A 80 -22.75 -24.90 -10.74
CA PRO A 80 -21.52 -24.94 -11.54
C PRO A 80 -20.95 -23.56 -11.84
N GLU A 81 -21.81 -22.55 -12.05
CA GLU A 81 -21.41 -21.16 -12.30
C GLU A 81 -20.73 -20.54 -11.07
N GLN A 82 -21.28 -20.80 -9.87
CA GLN A 82 -20.70 -20.33 -8.60
C GLN A 82 -19.33 -20.97 -8.36
N LEU A 83 -19.21 -22.28 -8.56
CA LEU A 83 -17.94 -23.01 -8.47
C LEU A 83 -16.89 -22.47 -9.45
N MET A 84 -17.31 -22.20 -10.69
CA MET A 84 -16.43 -21.63 -11.72
C MET A 84 -15.93 -20.23 -11.34
N LEU A 85 -16.82 -19.39 -10.80
CA LEU A 85 -16.47 -18.03 -10.36
C LEU A 85 -15.49 -18.05 -9.18
N ILE A 86 -15.70 -18.92 -8.20
CA ILE A 86 -14.78 -19.13 -7.07
C ILE A 86 -13.41 -19.57 -7.59
N LYS A 87 -13.39 -20.61 -8.46
CA LYS A 87 -12.14 -21.14 -9.02
C LYS A 87 -11.35 -20.08 -9.79
N LYS A 88 -12.02 -19.30 -10.63
CA LYS A 88 -11.40 -18.19 -11.38
C LYS A 88 -10.80 -17.15 -10.45
N SER A 89 -11.51 -16.80 -9.39
CA SER A 89 -11.07 -15.77 -8.43
C SER A 89 -9.86 -16.23 -7.62
N ILE A 90 -9.84 -17.51 -7.19
CA ILE A 90 -8.68 -18.13 -6.51
C ILE A 90 -7.47 -18.16 -7.45
N GLU A 91 -7.66 -18.47 -8.73
CA GLU A 91 -6.57 -18.50 -9.71
C GLU A 91 -5.98 -17.09 -9.97
N GLU A 92 -6.83 -16.07 -10.06
CA GLU A 92 -6.41 -14.66 -10.19
C GLU A 92 -5.58 -14.23 -8.97
N ILE A 93 -6.03 -14.58 -7.76
CA ILE A 93 -5.32 -14.33 -6.51
C ILE A 93 -3.96 -15.05 -6.47
N ARG A 94 -3.91 -16.33 -6.88
CA ARG A 94 -2.69 -17.15 -6.87
C ARG A 94 -1.63 -16.62 -7.84
N THR A 95 -2.04 -16.31 -9.08
CA THR A 95 -1.19 -15.69 -10.09
C THR A 95 -0.60 -14.38 -9.56
N TYR A 96 -1.42 -13.60 -8.87
CA TYR A 96 -1.00 -12.33 -8.29
C TYR A 96 0.02 -12.48 -7.15
N GLN A 97 -0.16 -13.48 -6.28
CA GLN A 97 0.77 -13.80 -5.18
C GLN A 97 2.15 -14.20 -5.71
N GLN A 98 2.20 -15.11 -6.69
CA GLN A 98 3.46 -15.58 -7.28
C GLN A 98 4.28 -14.45 -7.90
N GLY A 99 3.63 -13.47 -8.52
CA GLY A 99 4.31 -12.28 -9.04
C GLY A 99 4.81 -11.31 -7.96
N SER A 100 4.32 -11.42 -6.71
CA SER A 100 4.60 -10.45 -5.63
C SER A 100 5.84 -10.78 -4.82
N ASP A 101 6.22 -12.07 -4.72
CA ASP A 101 7.39 -12.53 -3.94
C ASP A 101 8.71 -11.94 -4.47
N ALA A 102 8.80 -11.64 -5.77
CA ALA A 102 9.96 -11.00 -6.38
C ALA A 102 10.29 -9.59 -5.84
N TYR A 103 9.30 -8.90 -5.27
CA TYR A 103 9.44 -7.51 -4.80
C TYR A 103 9.65 -7.38 -3.29
N LEU A 104 9.37 -8.44 -2.52
CA LEU A 104 9.50 -8.43 -1.05
C LEU A 104 10.95 -8.62 -0.58
N GLY A 105 11.82 -9.25 -1.38
CA GLY A 105 13.18 -9.63 -0.98
C GLY A 105 14.26 -8.53 -1.00
N ARG A 106 14.01 -7.33 -1.55
CA ARG A 106 15.08 -6.34 -1.86
C ARG A 106 15.44 -5.34 -0.75
N ILE A 107 14.80 -5.36 0.42
CA ILE A 107 14.98 -4.28 1.42
C ILE A 107 16.27 -4.42 2.24
N VAL A 108 16.72 -5.64 2.54
CA VAL A 108 17.92 -5.89 3.35
C VAL A 108 19.20 -5.34 2.69
N ALA A 109 19.22 -5.27 1.36
CA ALA A 109 20.35 -4.75 0.59
C ALA A 109 20.64 -3.24 0.85
N TYR A 110 19.64 -2.49 1.33
CA TYR A 110 19.78 -1.04 1.49
C TYR A 110 20.38 -0.61 2.82
N ASP A 111 20.26 -1.41 3.88
CA ASP A 111 20.71 -1.00 5.21
C ASP A 111 22.22 -0.77 5.27
N ASN A 112 23.00 -1.60 4.57
CA ASN A 112 24.46 -1.42 4.45
C ASN A 112 24.84 -0.17 3.64
N ARG A 113 24.13 0.13 2.54
CA ARG A 113 24.36 1.33 1.73
C ARG A 113 24.03 2.60 2.51
N ILE A 114 22.91 2.60 3.25
CA ILE A 114 22.51 3.72 4.12
C ILE A 114 23.54 3.94 5.22
N ARG A 115 23.98 2.88 5.89
CA ARG A 115 24.96 2.96 6.98
C ARG A 115 26.25 3.61 6.51
N LYS A 116 26.84 3.09 5.42
CA LYS A 116 28.08 3.63 4.84
C LYS A 116 27.93 5.09 4.43
N ALA A 117 26.85 5.44 3.72
CA ALA A 117 26.62 6.82 3.30
C ALA A 117 26.41 7.80 4.47
N ARG A 118 25.88 7.33 5.62
CA ARG A 118 25.82 8.14 6.85
C ARG A 118 27.19 8.36 7.49
N GLU A 119 28.01 7.31 7.55
CA GLU A 119 29.39 7.35 8.07
C GLU A 119 30.23 8.35 7.26
N ASP A 120 30.12 8.28 5.93
CA ASP A 120 30.85 9.13 4.98
C ASP A 120 30.26 10.55 4.87
N LYS A 121 29.14 10.84 5.55
CA LYS A 121 28.32 12.06 5.38
C LYS A 121 27.96 12.34 3.91
N ASP A 122 27.84 11.29 3.11
CA ASP A 122 27.45 11.34 1.71
C ASP A 122 25.93 11.48 1.57
N TYR A 123 25.48 12.73 1.70
CA TYR A 123 24.08 13.07 1.65
C TYR A 123 23.44 12.88 0.26
N GLU A 124 24.22 12.96 -0.82
CA GLU A 124 23.71 12.75 -2.18
C GLU A 124 23.38 11.26 -2.38
N THR A 125 24.27 10.36 -1.97
CA THR A 125 24.00 8.92 -1.98
C THR A 125 22.83 8.56 -1.06
N LEU A 126 22.67 9.21 0.09
CA LEU A 126 21.51 8.97 0.96
C LEU A 126 20.19 9.32 0.29
N ILE A 127 20.11 10.46 -0.41
CA ILE A 127 18.90 10.83 -1.16
C ILE A 127 18.61 9.80 -2.25
N GLN A 128 19.63 9.40 -3.01
CA GLN A 128 19.48 8.40 -4.06
C GLN A 128 18.92 7.09 -3.51
N VAL A 129 19.54 6.56 -2.45
CA VAL A 129 19.13 5.31 -1.82
C VAL A 129 17.70 5.40 -1.26
N TYR A 130 17.35 6.50 -0.59
CA TYR A 130 15.98 6.67 -0.10
C TYR A 130 14.95 6.76 -1.23
N ASN A 131 15.27 7.42 -2.35
CA ASN A 131 14.41 7.46 -3.52
C ASN A 131 14.24 6.07 -4.16
N GLU A 132 15.31 5.29 -4.29
CA GLU A 132 15.23 3.89 -4.74
C GLU A 132 14.28 3.07 -3.85
N ILE A 133 14.39 3.23 -2.52
CA ILE A 133 13.47 2.58 -1.58
C ILE A 133 12.04 3.05 -1.79
N LEU A 134 11.79 4.35 -1.96
CA LEU A 134 10.45 4.88 -2.17
C LEU A 134 9.78 4.29 -3.42
N VAL A 135 10.51 4.16 -4.53
CA VAL A 135 10.01 3.52 -5.75
C VAL A 135 9.60 2.07 -5.48
N LEU A 136 10.44 1.31 -4.76
CA LEU A 136 10.12 -0.06 -4.38
C LEU A 136 8.90 -0.14 -3.45
N GLN A 137 8.81 0.72 -2.43
CA GLN A 137 7.68 0.74 -1.52
C GLN A 137 6.38 1.14 -2.24
N LYS A 138 6.43 2.08 -3.18
CA LYS A 138 5.28 2.46 -4.02
C LYS A 138 4.73 1.24 -4.75
N HIS A 139 5.59 0.48 -5.44
CA HIS A 139 5.16 -0.75 -6.10
C HIS A 139 4.60 -1.79 -5.12
N ARG A 140 5.19 -1.94 -3.93
CA ARG A 140 4.66 -2.85 -2.90
C ARG A 140 3.26 -2.42 -2.43
N ILE A 141 3.03 -1.13 -2.24
CA ILE A 141 1.72 -0.58 -1.84
C ILE A 141 0.70 -0.85 -2.95
N GLU A 142 0.99 -0.45 -4.19
CA GLU A 142 0.12 -0.70 -5.35
C GLU A 142 -0.24 -2.19 -5.46
N ARG A 143 0.73 -3.06 -5.14
CA ARG A 143 0.48 -4.50 -5.17
C ARG A 143 -0.41 -5.00 -4.05
N LEU A 144 -0.15 -4.56 -2.82
CA LEU A 144 -0.98 -4.90 -1.67
C LEU A 144 -2.42 -4.42 -1.87
N ASP A 145 -2.61 -3.22 -2.42
CA ASP A 145 -3.93 -2.67 -2.70
C ASP A 145 -4.68 -3.51 -3.74
N HIS A 146 -4.02 -3.89 -4.83
CA HIS A 146 -4.65 -4.75 -5.84
C HIS A 146 -5.00 -6.14 -5.29
N TYR A 147 -4.10 -6.76 -4.52
CA TYR A 147 -4.39 -8.01 -3.82
C TYR A 147 -5.58 -7.87 -2.86
N ASN A 148 -5.62 -6.80 -2.08
CA ASN A 148 -6.69 -6.54 -1.14
C ASN A 148 -8.05 -6.33 -1.84
N ASN A 149 -8.04 -5.73 -3.04
CA ASN A 149 -9.25 -5.59 -3.87
C ASN A 149 -9.70 -6.93 -4.47
N LEU A 150 -8.77 -7.80 -4.87
CA LEU A 150 -9.08 -9.17 -5.29
C LEU A 150 -9.79 -9.95 -4.18
N MET A 151 -9.23 -9.86 -2.97
CA MET A 151 -9.80 -10.52 -1.79
C MET A 151 -11.18 -9.96 -1.44
N ASP A 152 -11.40 -8.65 -1.51
CA ASP A 152 -12.73 -8.06 -1.27
C ASP A 152 -13.76 -8.54 -2.29
N ARG A 153 -13.39 -8.60 -3.57
CA ARG A 153 -14.26 -9.15 -4.62
C ARG A 153 -14.65 -10.58 -4.31
N LEU A 154 -13.67 -11.42 -3.93
CA LEU A 154 -13.92 -12.80 -3.55
C LEU A 154 -14.82 -12.89 -2.30
N ILE A 155 -14.50 -12.17 -1.22
CA ILE A 155 -15.30 -12.16 0.01
C ILE A 155 -16.76 -11.79 -0.29
N LYS A 156 -16.98 -10.76 -1.11
CA LYS A 156 -18.31 -10.34 -1.53
C LYS A 156 -19.04 -11.45 -2.31
N SER A 157 -18.36 -12.09 -3.25
CA SER A 157 -18.92 -13.21 -4.01
C SER A 157 -19.28 -14.39 -3.11
N LEU A 158 -18.41 -14.77 -2.16
CA LEU A 158 -18.65 -15.86 -1.22
C LEU A 158 -19.81 -15.53 -0.26
N SER A 159 -19.91 -14.29 0.21
CA SER A 159 -21.03 -13.85 1.05
C SER A 159 -22.37 -13.89 0.31
N ASN A 160 -22.41 -13.54 -0.97
CA ASN A 160 -23.63 -13.62 -1.78
C ASN A 160 -24.10 -15.06 -2.01
N ILE A 161 -23.17 -16.00 -2.07
CA ILE A 161 -23.48 -17.43 -2.19
C ILE A 161 -24.10 -17.95 -0.88
N GLY A 162 -23.56 -17.57 0.28
CA GLY A 162 -24.11 -17.96 1.59
C GLY A 162 -25.33 -17.16 2.07
N GLY A 163 -25.74 -16.11 1.34
CA GLY A 163 -26.89 -15.25 1.67
C GLY A 163 -28.15 -15.51 0.83
N SER A 164 -28.09 -16.46 -0.11
CA SER A 164 -29.19 -16.77 -1.03
C SER A 164 -30.31 -17.63 -0.43
N ASP A 165 -30.20 -18.02 0.85
CA ASP A 165 -31.22 -18.85 1.54
C ASP A 165 -32.22 -18.02 2.37
N GLY A 166 -32.25 -16.70 2.21
CA GLY A 166 -32.95 -15.81 3.15
C GLY A 166 -34.14 -14.99 2.63
N ASP A 167 -34.49 -15.02 1.34
CA ASP A 167 -35.55 -14.11 0.85
C ASP A 167 -36.33 -14.64 -0.37
N ILE A 168 -36.76 -15.90 -0.29
CA ILE A 168 -37.86 -16.41 -1.12
C ILE A 168 -38.81 -17.21 -0.22
N THR A 169 -39.61 -16.50 0.59
CA THR A 169 -41.02 -16.81 0.89
C THR A 169 -41.55 -15.88 1.99
N SER A 170 -42.33 -14.87 1.62
CA SER A 170 -43.70 -14.60 2.13
C SER A 170 -44.21 -13.27 1.61
#